data_AF-A0A6G3ZFV9-F1
#
_entry.id   AF-A0A6G3ZFV9-F1
#
_cell.length_a   1.000
_cell.length_b   1.000
_cell.length_c   1.000
_cell.angle_alpha   90.00
_cell.angle_beta   90.00
_cell.angle_gamma   90.00
#
_symmetry.space_group_name_H-M   'P 1'
#
loop_
_entity.id
_entity.type
_entity.pdbx_description
1 polymer ?
#
loop_
_entity_poly.entity_id
_entity_poly.type
_entity_poly.pdbx_seq_one_letter_code
_entity_poly.pdbx_strand_id
1 'polypeptide(L)'
;MSLQSESAWTRTTTDAVHTASVLTIVMSQDHNRGAVSPTHVSESDVLPVASESESLDSVFRALSDHRRRCVCHYLVRADEPMAVTELAELLAASTTEKTPAVLTPEEVEKSHAELLRIHLPKLTEAGIVEHDDGVVRLVESPSVVDCLEAAADVDLK
;
A
#
# COMPACT_ATOMS: atom_id res chain seq x y z
N MET A 1 -58.13 16.63 38.47
CA MET A 1 -56.76 16.83 38.99
C MET A 1 -55.92 17.38 37.85
N SER A 2 -55.47 18.63 38.04
CA SER A 2 -54.45 19.38 37.26
C SER A 2 -53.09 18.64 37.28
N LEU A 3 -52.04 18.89 36.48
CA LEU A 3 -51.49 20.00 35.67
C LEU A 3 -50.77 19.37 34.44
N GLN A 4 -50.80 19.89 33.21
CA GLN A 4 -49.98 20.96 32.61
C GLN A 4 -48.46 20.96 32.90
N SER A 5 -47.66 20.88 31.83
CA SER A 5 -46.32 21.49 31.59
C SER A 5 -45.69 20.72 30.41
N GLU A 6 -45.49 21.20 29.17
CA GLU A 6 -45.01 22.48 28.60
C GLU A 6 -43.66 22.95 29.15
N SER A 7 -42.64 22.93 28.27
CA SER A 7 -41.60 23.96 27.96
C SER A 7 -40.45 23.26 27.21
N ALA A 8 -40.24 23.43 25.91
CA ALA A 8 -39.72 24.61 25.21
C ALA A 8 -38.47 25.20 25.89
N TRP A 9 -37.36 25.29 25.16
CA TRP A 9 -36.69 26.55 24.78
C TRP A 9 -35.25 26.27 24.29
N THR A 10 -35.00 26.77 23.10
CA THR A 10 -33.71 26.93 22.42
C THR A 10 -32.76 27.84 23.20
N ARG A 11 -31.44 27.61 23.09
CA ARG A 11 -30.47 28.72 23.00
C ARG A 11 -29.10 28.29 22.48
N THR A 12 -28.71 28.95 21.39
CA THR A 12 -27.37 29.19 20.86
C THR A 12 -26.53 30.07 21.79
N THR A 13 -25.22 29.81 21.82
CA THR A 13 -24.11 30.72 22.23
C THR A 13 -22.89 30.21 21.44
N THR A 14 -22.30 30.84 20.42
CA THR A 14 -21.72 32.19 20.22
C THR A 14 -20.43 32.45 21.01
N ASP A 15 -19.41 32.87 20.23
CA ASP A 15 -18.13 33.50 20.56
C ASP A 15 -16.97 32.61 21.06
N ALA A 16 -15.79 32.56 20.42
CA ALA A 16 -14.89 33.55 19.80
C ALA A 16 -13.69 33.90 20.72
N VAL A 17 -12.50 33.81 20.09
CA VAL A 17 -11.20 34.47 20.37
C VAL A 17 -10.52 34.27 21.73
N HIS A 18 -9.21 33.95 21.68
CA HIS A 18 -8.12 34.51 22.51
C HIS A 18 -6.78 34.05 21.89
N THR A 19 -6.13 34.81 21.00
CA THR A 19 -5.12 35.88 21.24
C THR A 19 -4.12 35.64 22.38
N ALA A 20 -2.91 35.24 21.97
CA ALA A 20 -1.58 35.81 22.25
C ALA A 20 -0.94 35.78 23.66
N SER A 21 0.33 35.33 23.68
CA SER A 21 1.50 35.91 24.39
C SER A 21 1.60 35.71 25.92
N VAL A 22 2.72 35.48 26.62
CA VAL A 22 4.20 35.51 26.45
C VAL A 22 4.77 34.65 27.61
N LEU A 23 5.95 34.01 27.48
CA LEU A 23 7.02 34.24 28.48
C LEU A 23 8.40 33.81 27.97
N THR A 24 9.28 34.79 27.85
CA THR A 24 10.72 34.67 27.64
C THR A 24 11.41 34.52 28.99
N ILE A 25 12.25 33.49 29.19
CA ILE A 25 13.34 33.47 30.18
C ILE A 25 14.60 32.87 29.53
N VAL A 26 15.75 33.40 29.92
CA VAL A 26 17.02 33.60 29.20
C VAL A 26 18.19 32.83 29.85
N MET A 27 19.14 32.35 29.02
CA MET A 27 20.58 32.01 29.28
C MET A 27 20.91 30.83 30.25
N SER A 28 21.97 30.02 30.12
CA SER A 28 23.29 30.18 29.47
C SER A 28 23.93 28.79 29.15
N GLN A 29 24.50 28.69 27.94
CA GLN A 29 25.63 27.88 27.40
C GLN A 29 26.00 26.48 27.94
N ASP A 30 26.13 25.49 27.02
CA ASP A 30 27.46 25.12 26.49
C ASP A 30 27.42 24.19 25.24
N HIS A 31 28.14 24.66 24.21
CA HIS A 31 28.93 24.01 23.16
C HIS A 31 28.41 22.82 22.31
N ASN A 32 28.47 23.08 20.99
CA ASN A 32 28.47 22.14 19.84
C ASN A 32 27.11 21.79 19.22
N ARG A 33 26.43 22.80 18.67
CA ARG A 33 25.52 22.59 17.53
C ARG A 33 26.19 23.17 16.29
N GLY A 34 26.76 22.31 15.46
CA GLY A 34 27.00 22.64 14.07
C GLY A 34 25.66 23.12 13.50
N ALA A 35 25.55 24.42 13.26
CA ALA A 35 24.43 24.99 12.54
C ALA A 35 24.52 24.45 11.12
N VAL A 36 23.91 23.29 10.87
CA VAL A 36 23.48 22.93 9.53
C VAL A 36 22.48 24.01 9.14
N SER A 37 22.94 24.99 8.37
CA SER A 37 22.06 25.88 7.63
C SER A 37 21.01 25.00 6.96
N PRO A 38 19.70 25.32 7.06
CA PRO A 38 18.72 24.62 6.26
C PRO A 38 19.20 24.71 4.83
N THR A 39 19.45 23.56 4.20
CA THR A 39 19.75 23.51 2.77
C THR A 39 18.64 24.28 2.09
N HIS A 40 18.99 25.39 1.43
CA HIS A 40 18.03 26.22 0.71
C HIS A 40 17.58 25.43 -0.51
N VAL A 41 16.64 24.51 -0.31
CA VAL A 41 15.93 23.83 -1.40
C VAL A 41 15.33 24.94 -2.25
N SER A 42 15.84 25.09 -3.47
CA SER A 42 15.32 26.04 -4.43
C SER A 42 13.91 25.59 -4.82
N GLU A 43 13.00 26.49 -5.18
CA GLU A 43 11.66 26.10 -5.69
C GLU A 43 11.76 25.15 -6.90
N SER A 44 12.87 25.19 -7.63
CA SER A 44 13.21 24.26 -8.71
C SER A 44 13.58 22.84 -8.25
N ASP A 45 13.98 22.65 -6.99
CA ASP A 45 14.34 21.35 -6.41
C ASP A 45 13.10 20.61 -5.87
N VAL A 46 11.95 21.30 -5.81
CA VAL A 46 10.68 20.72 -5.40
C VAL A 46 10.06 20.03 -6.60
N LEU A 47 10.24 18.71 -6.67
CA LEU A 47 9.57 17.88 -7.68
C LEU A 47 8.05 17.95 -7.46
N PRO A 48 7.27 18.35 -8.48
CA PRO A 48 5.82 18.33 -8.37
C PRO A 48 5.34 16.89 -8.25
N VAL A 49 4.60 16.60 -7.17
CA VAL A 49 3.85 15.34 -7.02
C VAL A 49 2.73 15.37 -8.06
N ALA A 50 2.99 14.79 -9.23
CA ALA A 50 1.99 14.62 -10.28
C ALA A 50 1.10 13.40 -9.95
N SER A 51 -0.12 13.34 -10.49
CA SER A 51 -1.01 12.18 -10.36
C SER A 51 -0.35 10.85 -10.80
N GLU A 52 0.58 10.92 -11.73
CA GLU A 52 1.41 9.77 -12.16
C GLU A 52 2.25 9.20 -11.01
N SER A 53 2.75 10.04 -10.11
CA SER A 53 3.52 9.58 -8.94
C SER A 53 2.65 8.84 -7.92
N GLU A 54 1.39 9.24 -7.73
CA GLU A 54 0.46 8.52 -6.84
C GLU A 54 0.09 7.14 -7.40
N SER A 55 -0.06 7.02 -8.72
CA SER A 55 -0.27 5.74 -9.41
C SER A 55 0.94 4.81 -9.23
N LEU A 56 2.14 5.33 -9.48
CA LEU A 56 3.39 4.58 -9.33
C LEU A 56 3.65 4.18 -7.87
N ASP A 57 3.38 5.06 -6.92
CA ASP A 57 3.48 4.76 -5.48
C ASP A 57 2.51 3.64 -5.07
N SER A 58 1.32 3.58 -5.68
CA SER A 58 0.39 2.48 -5.46
C SER A 58 0.97 1.14 -5.93
N VAL A 59 1.57 1.13 -7.13
CA VAL A 59 2.27 -0.05 -7.67
C VAL A 59 3.43 -0.47 -6.77
N PHE A 60 4.31 0.45 -6.36
CA PHE A 60 5.42 0.12 -5.47
C PHE A 60 4.95 -0.39 -4.10
N ARG A 61 3.91 0.23 -3.53
CA ARG A 61 3.31 -0.24 -2.28
C ARG A 61 2.76 -1.65 -2.43
N ALA A 62 2.08 -1.95 -3.55
CA ALA A 62 1.66 -3.31 -3.85
C ALA A 62 2.86 -4.24 -4.00
N LEU A 63 3.89 -3.89 -4.78
CA LEU A 63 5.02 -4.79 -5.03
C LEU A 63 6.05 -4.88 -3.88
N SER A 64 5.91 -4.10 -2.81
CA SER A 64 6.79 -4.18 -1.63
C SER A 64 6.79 -5.54 -0.91
N ASP A 65 5.75 -6.36 -1.11
CA ASP A 65 5.60 -7.68 -0.50
C ASP A 65 6.04 -8.80 -1.44
N HIS A 66 6.96 -9.65 -0.97
CA HIS A 66 7.53 -10.74 -1.75
C HIS A 66 6.47 -11.67 -2.35
N ARG A 67 5.37 -11.96 -1.64
CA ARG A 67 4.33 -12.87 -2.14
C ARG A 67 3.62 -12.30 -3.36
N ARG A 68 3.39 -10.98 -3.36
CA ARG A 68 2.77 -10.29 -4.50
C ARG A 68 3.72 -10.23 -5.69
N ARG A 69 5.04 -10.13 -5.45
CA ARG A 69 6.04 -10.25 -6.52
C ARG A 69 6.12 -11.67 -7.09
N CYS A 70 6.05 -12.72 -6.26
CA CYS A 70 5.97 -14.10 -6.74
C CYS A 70 4.75 -14.33 -7.65
N VAL A 71 3.57 -13.82 -7.24
CA VAL A 71 2.36 -13.88 -8.07
C VAL A 71 2.61 -13.22 -9.44
N CYS A 72 3.12 -11.99 -9.46
CA CYS A 72 3.37 -11.29 -10.71
C CYS A 72 4.42 -12.02 -11.57
N HIS A 73 5.45 -12.59 -10.95
CA HIS A 73 6.47 -13.38 -11.65
C HIS A 73 5.87 -14.56 -12.40
N TYR A 74 4.97 -15.33 -11.76
CA TYR A 74 4.31 -16.46 -12.43
C TYR A 74 3.41 -15.99 -13.57
N LEU A 75 2.67 -14.90 -13.38
CA LEU A 75 1.79 -14.35 -14.41
C LEU A 75 2.56 -13.77 -15.61
N VAL A 76 3.70 -13.12 -15.41
CA VAL A 76 4.55 -12.59 -16.50
C VAL A 76 5.07 -13.72 -17.39
N ARG A 77 5.32 -14.90 -16.82
CA ARG A 77 5.86 -16.06 -17.52
C ARG A 77 4.79 -16.97 -18.11
N ALA A 78 3.53 -16.73 -17.80
CA ALA A 78 2.42 -17.48 -18.32
C ALA A 78 2.01 -16.88 -19.67
N ASP A 79 1.90 -17.73 -20.70
CA ASP A 79 1.39 -17.31 -22.02
C ASP A 79 -0.13 -17.05 -21.97
N GLU A 80 -0.81 -17.58 -20.96
CA GLU A 80 -2.26 -17.55 -20.79
C GLU A 80 -2.64 -17.20 -19.33
N PRO A 81 -3.87 -16.73 -19.09
CA PRO A 81 -4.39 -16.48 -17.74
C PRO A 81 -4.29 -17.73 -16.86
N MET A 82 -3.84 -17.55 -15.62
CA MET A 82 -3.60 -18.66 -14.69
C MET A 82 -4.80 -18.91 -13.80
N ALA A 83 -5.09 -20.18 -13.51
CA ALA A 83 -6.09 -20.53 -12.50
C ALA A 83 -5.61 -20.10 -11.11
N VAL A 84 -6.51 -19.57 -10.28
CA VAL A 84 -6.21 -19.19 -8.89
C VAL A 84 -5.64 -20.37 -8.09
N THR A 85 -6.14 -21.58 -8.35
CA THR A 85 -5.67 -22.80 -7.69
C THR A 85 -4.23 -23.15 -8.03
N GLU A 86 -3.85 -23.01 -9.30
CA GLU A 86 -2.47 -23.24 -9.76
C GLU A 86 -1.52 -22.18 -9.19
N LEU A 87 -1.94 -20.91 -9.25
CA LEU A 87 -1.17 -19.79 -8.70
C LEU A 87 -0.98 -19.91 -7.18
N ALA A 88 -1.98 -20.44 -6.46
CA ALA A 88 -1.89 -20.72 -5.03
C ALA A 88 -0.89 -21.83 -4.70
N GLU A 89 -0.84 -22.90 -5.50
CA GLU A 89 0.11 -23.99 -5.34
C GLU A 89 1.55 -23.51 -5.57
N LEU A 90 1.77 -22.72 -6.63
CA LEU A 90 3.06 -22.10 -6.91
C LEU A 90 3.48 -21.12 -5.80
N LEU A 91 2.54 -20.34 -5.26
CA LEU A 91 2.80 -19.44 -4.15
C LEU A 91 3.14 -20.21 -2.87
N ALA A 92 2.47 -21.33 -2.60
CA ALA A 92 2.79 -22.21 -1.47
C ALA A 92 4.19 -22.79 -1.60
N ALA A 93 4.55 -23.29 -2.80
CA ALA A 93 5.89 -23.79 -3.12
C ALA A 93 6.97 -22.72 -2.85
N SER A 94 6.78 -21.52 -3.39
CA SER A 94 7.71 -20.40 -3.22
C SER A 94 7.84 -19.95 -1.76
N THR A 95 6.73 -19.86 -1.02
CA THR A 95 6.73 -19.36 0.37
C THR A 95 7.31 -20.37 1.36
N THR A 96 7.17 -21.68 1.07
CA THR A 96 7.64 -22.75 1.95
C THR A 96 8.98 -23.35 1.52
N GLU A 97 9.55 -22.87 0.42
CA GLU A 97 10.78 -23.40 -0.20
C GLU A 97 10.68 -24.90 -0.50
N LYS A 98 9.48 -25.35 -0.92
CA LYS A 98 9.18 -26.75 -1.23
C LYS A 98 8.80 -26.91 -2.69
N THR A 99 9.13 -28.06 -3.26
CA THR A 99 8.57 -28.42 -4.57
C THR A 99 7.09 -28.77 -4.44
N PRO A 100 6.27 -28.56 -5.49
CA PRO A 100 4.85 -28.91 -5.46
C PRO A 100 4.58 -30.36 -5.04
N ALA A 101 5.46 -31.29 -5.40
CA ALA A 101 5.34 -32.72 -5.10
C ALA A 101 5.37 -33.08 -3.60
N VAL A 102 5.86 -32.19 -2.74
CA VAL A 102 5.96 -32.42 -1.28
C VAL A 102 5.13 -31.42 -0.46
N LEU A 103 4.31 -30.59 -1.12
CA LEU A 103 3.40 -29.68 -0.44
C LEU A 103 2.28 -30.46 0.25
N THR A 104 1.93 -30.00 1.46
CA THR A 104 0.75 -30.52 2.16
C THR A 104 -0.51 -29.80 1.66
N PRO A 105 -1.68 -30.46 1.71
CA PRO A 105 -2.95 -29.81 1.36
C PRO A 105 -3.23 -28.54 2.18
N GLU A 106 -2.85 -28.53 3.45
CA GLU A 106 -3.02 -27.38 4.34
C GLU A 106 -2.19 -26.16 3.90
N GLU A 107 -0.97 -26.38 3.41
CA GLU A 107 -0.12 -25.31 2.88
C GLU A 107 -0.73 -24.68 1.63
N VAL A 108 -1.24 -25.50 0.71
CA VAL A 108 -1.91 -25.03 -0.52
C VAL A 108 -3.20 -24.29 -0.17
N GLU A 109 -4.03 -24.84 0.72
CA GLU A 109 -5.29 -24.21 1.13
C GLU A 109 -5.05 -22.86 1.82
N LYS A 110 -4.02 -22.77 2.68
CA LYS A 110 -3.61 -21.52 3.29
C LYS A 110 -3.20 -20.49 2.25
N SER A 111 -2.30 -20.83 1.33
CA SER A 111 -1.84 -19.92 0.27
C SER A 111 -2.99 -19.51 -0.66
N HIS A 112 -3.91 -20.42 -0.99
CA HIS A 112 -5.11 -20.11 -1.77
C HIS A 112 -5.97 -19.06 -1.07
N ALA A 113 -6.23 -19.24 0.22
CA ALA A 113 -7.06 -18.33 0.98
C ALA A 113 -6.37 -16.97 1.21
N GLU A 114 -5.04 -16.93 1.40
CA GLU A 114 -4.25 -15.69 1.45
C GLU A 114 -4.22 -14.97 0.09
N LEU A 115 -4.06 -15.72 -1.01
CA LEU A 115 -4.06 -15.20 -2.37
C LEU A 115 -5.35 -14.42 -2.65
N LEU A 116 -6.51 -15.05 -2.41
CA LEU A 116 -7.81 -14.43 -2.64
C LEU A 116 -8.13 -13.26 -1.70
N ARG A 117 -7.80 -13.37 -0.40
CA ARG A 117 -8.25 -12.40 0.61
C ARG A 117 -7.28 -11.24 0.83
N ILE A 118 -6.00 -11.41 0.51
CA ILE A 118 -4.95 -10.43 0.86
C ILE A 118 -4.22 -9.96 -0.40
N HIS A 119 -3.79 -10.88 -1.24
CA HIS A 119 -2.84 -10.56 -2.31
C HIS A 119 -3.54 -10.02 -3.56
N LEU A 120 -4.55 -10.72 -4.09
CA LEU A 120 -5.28 -10.29 -5.27
C LEU A 120 -5.99 -8.94 -5.08
N PRO A 121 -6.70 -8.65 -3.95
CA PRO A 121 -7.34 -7.36 -3.77
C PRO A 121 -6.35 -6.19 -3.89
N LYS A 122 -5.17 -6.31 -3.27
CA LYS A 122 -4.13 -5.28 -3.34
C LYS A 122 -3.51 -5.13 -4.72
N LEU A 123 -3.35 -6.23 -5.45
CA LEU A 123 -2.83 -6.20 -6.81
C LEU A 123 -3.85 -5.58 -7.78
N THR A 124 -5.14 -5.89 -7.61
CA THR A 124 -6.23 -5.30 -8.40
C THR A 124 -6.43 -3.81 -8.08
N GLU A 125 -6.39 -3.41 -6.81
CA GLU A 125 -6.44 -2.00 -6.40
C GLU A 125 -5.30 -1.18 -6.99
N ALA A 126 -4.13 -1.78 -7.17
CA ALA A 126 -2.97 -1.15 -7.81
C ALA A 126 -3.01 -1.23 -9.36
N GLY A 127 -4.05 -1.83 -9.95
CA GLY A 127 -4.17 -1.97 -11.41
C GLY A 127 -3.13 -2.90 -12.03
N ILE A 128 -2.60 -3.86 -11.26
CA ILE A 128 -1.56 -4.79 -11.72
C ILE A 128 -2.18 -6.07 -12.31
N VAL A 129 -3.25 -6.57 -11.69
CA VAL A 129 -3.93 -7.80 -12.11
C VAL A 129 -5.43 -7.63 -12.21
N GLU A 130 -6.01 -8.39 -13.12
CA GLU A 130 -7.44 -8.67 -13.17
C GLU A 130 -7.68 -10.11 -12.70
N HIS A 131 -8.72 -10.29 -11.89
CA HIS A 131 -9.15 -11.60 -11.43
C HIS A 131 -10.67 -11.71 -11.62
N ASP A 132 -11.07 -12.69 -12.42
CA ASP A 132 -12.47 -12.98 -12.73
C ASP A 132 -12.63 -14.48 -13.01
N ASP A 133 -13.79 -15.05 -12.71
CA ASP A 133 -14.13 -16.46 -12.96
C ASP A 133 -13.06 -17.48 -12.51
N GLY A 134 -12.31 -17.18 -11.44
CA GLY A 134 -11.28 -18.06 -10.89
C GLY A 134 -9.97 -18.10 -11.69
N VAL A 135 -9.77 -17.18 -12.62
CA VAL A 135 -8.51 -16.97 -13.35
C VAL A 135 -7.94 -15.58 -13.10
N VAL A 136 -6.62 -15.45 -13.15
CA VAL A 136 -5.87 -14.22 -12.91
C VAL A 136 -5.01 -13.92 -14.14
N ARG A 137 -4.98 -12.64 -14.55
CA ARG A 137 -4.13 -12.14 -15.64
C ARG A 137 -3.49 -10.81 -15.24
N LEU A 138 -2.38 -10.47 -15.89
CA LEU A 138 -1.82 -9.13 -15.79
C LEU A 138 -2.70 -8.13 -16.54
N VAL A 139 -2.75 -6.90 -16.04
CA VAL A 139 -3.31 -5.77 -16.77
C VAL A 139 -2.31 -5.36 -17.86
N GLU A 140 -2.80 -5.14 -19.07
CA GLU A 140 -2.00 -4.66 -20.20
C GLU A 140 -1.70 -3.16 -20.05
N SER A 141 -0.74 -2.84 -19.18
CA SER A 141 -0.19 -1.50 -19.03
C SER A 141 1.33 -1.53 -19.23
N PRO A 142 1.88 -0.82 -20.26
CA PRO A 142 3.30 -0.82 -20.55
C PRO A 142 4.18 -0.45 -19.33
N SER A 143 3.75 0.54 -18.53
CA SER A 143 4.50 0.98 -17.35
C SER A 143 4.54 -0.05 -16.22
N VAL A 144 3.49 -0.87 -16.08
CA VAL A 144 3.43 -1.95 -15.09
C VAL A 144 4.27 -3.12 -15.54
N VAL A 145 4.20 -3.48 -16.82
CA VAL A 145 5.01 -4.56 -17.41
C VAL A 145 6.51 -4.26 -17.27
N ASP A 146 6.95 -3.06 -17.65
CA ASP A 146 8.35 -2.65 -17.53
C ASP A 146 8.85 -2.70 -16.06
N CYS A 147 8.01 -2.29 -15.11
CA CYS A 147 8.33 -2.38 -13.68
C CYS A 147 8.41 -3.84 -13.18
N LEU A 148 7.53 -4.70 -13.67
CA LEU A 148 7.48 -6.12 -13.29
C LEU A 148 8.67 -6.90 -13.87
N GLU A 149 9.06 -6.63 -15.11
CA GLU A 149 10.26 -7.22 -15.72
C GLU A 149 11.51 -6.85 -14.92
N ALA A 150 11.65 -5.56 -14.55
CA ALA A 150 12.77 -5.10 -13.72
C ALA A 150 12.78 -5.73 -12.31
N ALA A 151 11.61 -5.97 -11.71
CA ALA A 151 11.50 -6.59 -10.39
C ALA A 151 11.78 -8.10 -10.41
N ALA A 152 11.35 -8.80 -11.46
CA ALA A 152 11.51 -10.24 -11.60
C ALA A 152 12.98 -10.70 -11.62
N ASP A 153 13.90 -9.86 -12.11
CA ASP A 153 15.34 -10.13 -12.18
C ASP A 153 16.08 -10.07 -10.82
N VAL A 154 15.44 -9.49 -9.80
CA VAL A 154 16.05 -9.22 -8.49
C VAL A 154 15.73 -10.30 -7.46
N ASP A 155 14.49 -10.79 -7.43
CA ASP A 155 14.02 -11.66 -6.33
C ASP A 155 14.23 -13.17 -6.53
N LEU A 156 14.56 -13.65 -7.74
CA LEU A 156 14.58 -15.09 -8.07
C LEU A 156 15.91 -15.58 -8.68
N LYS A 157 17.03 -15.01 -8.26
CA LYS A 157 18.37 -15.55 -8.56
C LYS A 157 18.71 -16.80 -7.76
#